data_AF-A0A0R3WSW2-F1
#
_entry.id   AF-A0A0R3WSW2-F1
#
_cell.length_a   1.000
_cell.length_b   1.000
_cell.length_c   1.000
_cell.angle_alpha   90.00
_cell.angle_beta   90.00
_cell.angle_gamma   90.00
#
_symmetry.space_group_name_H-M   'P 1'
#
loop_
_entity.id
_entity.type
_entity.pdbx_description
1 polymer ?
#
loop_
_entity_poly.entity_id
_entity_poly.type
_entity_poly.pdbx_seq_one_letter_code
_entity_poly.pdbx_strand_id
1 'polypeptide(L)' 'MHVFYVIFFVIATVVCTAYRHDGRELAVALLNSTILLFDPDEGIQLGSIEGRCDLDVAQVSNEDRVTPHRAAKER' A
#
# COMPACT_ATOMS: atom_id res chain seq x y z
N MET A 1 -6.45 28.67 -18.45
CA MET A 1 -6.94 27.54 -17.65
C MET A 1 -5.75 27.04 -16.84
N HIS A 2 -5.74 27.26 -15.53
CA HIS A 2 -4.65 26.79 -14.66
C HIS A 2 -5.00 25.40 -14.15
N VAL A 3 -4.12 24.43 -14.40
CA VAL A 3 -4.23 23.08 -13.83
C VAL A 3 -3.46 23.11 -12.51
N PHE A 4 -4.15 22.81 -11.42
CA PHE A 4 -3.55 22.65 -10.11
C PHE A 4 -3.24 21.17 -9.90
N TYR A 5 -2.06 20.88 -9.35
CA TYR A 5 -1.65 19.52 -9.00
C TYR A 5 -1.69 19.36 -7.49
N VAL A 6 -2.19 18.21 -7.05
CA VAL A 6 -2.12 17.77 -5.66
C VAL A 6 -0.93 16.80 -5.54
N ILE A 7 -0.06 17.02 -4.56
CA ILE A 7 1.15 16.22 -4.34
C ILE A 7 1.06 15.56 -2.97
N PHE A 8 1.25 14.24 -2.93
CA PHE A 8 1.28 13.46 -1.70
C PHE A 8 2.72 13.04 -1.37
N PHE A 9 3.19 13.40 -0.18
CA PHE A 9 4.49 12.95 0.31
C PHE A 9 4.32 11.66 1.12
N VAL A 10 5.08 10.62 0.76
CA VAL A 10 5.13 9.35 1.49
C VAL A 10 6.57 8.99 1.84
N ILE A 11 6.75 8.36 3.01
CA ILE A 11 8.07 8.06 3.58
C ILE A 11 8.66 6.71 3.14
N ALA A 12 7.92 5.93 2.35
CA ALA A 12 8.34 4.61 1.86
C ALA A 12 8.10 4.48 0.36
N THR A 13 8.73 3.48 -0.26
CA THR A 13 8.58 3.19 -1.68
C THR A 13 7.14 2.80 -2.01
N VAL A 14 6.54 3.48 -2.98
CA VAL A 14 5.23 3.13 -3.55
C VAL A 14 5.39 1.92 -4.48
N VAL A 15 4.56 0.90 -4.29
CA VAL A 15 4.57 -0.32 -5.12
C VAL A 15 3.33 -0.45 -5.99
N CYS A 16 2.19 0.11 -5.57
CA CYS A 16 1.01 0.22 -6.42
C CYS A 16 0.13 1.40 -6.02
N THR A 17 -0.71 1.84 -6.95
CA THR A 17 -1.75 2.84 -6.73
C THR A 17 -3.05 2.37 -7.37
N ALA A 18 -4.18 2.69 -6.74
CA ALA A 18 -5.51 2.38 -7.27
C ALA A 18 -6.49 3.51 -6.95
N TYR A 19 -7.20 3.98 -7.96
CA TYR A 19 -8.31 4.92 -7.77
C TYR A 19 -9.61 4.15 -7.56
N ARG A 20 -10.43 4.63 -6.62
CA ARG A 20 -11.83 4.22 -6.56
C ARG A 20 -12.54 4.68 -7.83
N HIS A 21 -13.48 3.88 -8.32
CA HIS A 21 -14.14 4.13 -9.61
C HIS A 21 -14.88 5.48 -9.69
N ASP A 22 -15.21 6.09 -8.55
CA ASP A 22 -15.88 7.39 -8.46
C ASP A 22 -14.91 8.58 -8.38
N GLY A 23 -13.60 8.31 -8.36
CA GLY A 23 -12.54 9.32 -8.31
C GLY A 23 -12.34 9.98 -6.95
N ARG A 24 -13.11 9.62 -5.91
CA ARG A 24 -13.10 10.32 -4.61
C ARG A 24 -12.06 9.80 -3.62
N GLU A 25 -11.35 8.74 -3.97
CA GLU A 25 -10.38 8.12 -3.08
C GLU A 25 -9.25 7.47 -3.89
N LEU A 26 -8.02 7.73 -3.45
CA LEU A 26 -6.80 7.13 -3.97
C LEU A 26 -6.18 6.24 -2.90
N ALA A 27 -6.01 4.95 -3.21
CA ALA A 27 -5.23 4.04 -2.41
C ALA A 27 -3.78 3.95 -2.92
N VAL A 28 -2.82 4.04 -2.02
CA VAL A 28 -1.38 3.93 -2.30
C VAL A 28 -0.80 2.83 -1.42
N ALA A 29 -0.36 1.73 -2.03
CA ALA A 29 0.33 0.67 -1.29
C ALA A 29 1.83 0.94 -1.24
N LEU A 30 2.39 0.77 -0.06
CA LEU A 30 3.80 0.98 0.25
C LEU A 30 4.52 -0.35 0.47
N LEU A 31 5.83 -0.38 0.20
CA LEU A 31 6.68 -1.58 0.38
C LEU A 31 6.71 -2.09 1.83
N ASN A 32 6.43 -1.24 2.81
CA ASN A 32 6.39 -1.60 4.24
C ASN A 32 5.05 -2.24 4.67
N SER A 33 4.26 -2.73 3.72
CA SER A 33 2.94 -3.33 3.96
C SER A 33 1.88 -2.36 4.51
N THR A 34 2.08 -1.04 4.40
CA THR A 34 1.04 -0.05 4.70
C THR A 34 0.31 0.36 3.42
N ILE A 35 -1.01 0.48 3.48
CA ILE A 35 -1.81 1.14 2.45
C ILE A 35 -2.28 2.48 3.01
N LEU A 36 -2.00 3.58 2.31
CA LEU A 36 -2.52 4.91 2.65
C LEU A 36 -3.71 5.24 1.75
N LEU A 37 -4.71 5.90 2.32
CA LEU A 37 -5.90 6.38 1.61
C LEU A 37 -5.88 7.90 1.58
N PHE A 38 -6.11 8.48 0.41
CA PHE A 38 -6.10 9.92 0.18
C PHE A 38 -7.38 10.40 -0.51
N ASP A 39 -7.79 11.63 -0.18
CA ASP A 39 -8.71 12.41 -1.00
C ASP A 39 -7.88 13.12 -2.09
N PRO A 40 -8.10 12.81 -3.38
CA PRO A 40 -7.33 13.39 -4.48
C PRO A 40 -7.68 14.83 -4.81
N ASP A 41 -8.87 15.32 -4.43
CA ASP A 41 -9.32 16.68 -4.69
C ASP A 41 -8.89 17.63 -3.56
N GLU A 42 -9.01 17.19 -2.31
CA GLU A 42 -8.65 17.99 -1.13
C GLU A 42 -7.17 17.87 -0.75
N GLY A 43 -6.49 16.81 -1.21
CA GLY A 43 -5.08 16.59 -0.91
C GLY A 43 -4.79 16.15 0.53
N ILE A 44 -5.76 15.52 1.18
CA ILE A 44 -5.64 15.06 2.57
C ILE A 44 -5.55 13.54 2.65
N GLN A 45 -4.82 13.03 3.65
CA GLN A 45 -4.84 11.61 3.99
C GLN A 45 -6.12 11.29 4.77
N LEU A 46 -6.94 10.40 4.22
CA LEU A 46 -8.19 9.94 4.82
C LEU A 46 -7.95 8.86 5.88
N GLY A 47 -6.91 8.03 5.71
CA GLY A 47 -6.60 6.97 6.64
C GLY A 47 -5.46 6.06 6.19
N SER A 48 -5.28 4.96 6.92
CA SER A 48 -4.29 3.93 6.60
C SER A 48 -4.78 2.55 7.01
N ILE A 49 -4.43 1.55 6.21
CA ILE A 49 -4.63 0.13 6.51
C ILE A 49 -3.25 -0.48 6.73
N GLU A 50 -3.00 -1.00 7.93
CA GLU A 50 -1.80 -1.80 8.20
C GLU A 50 -1.99 -3.22 7.67
N GLY A 51 -1.24 -3.58 6.63
CA GLY A 51 -1.15 -4.93 6.09
C GLY A 51 -0.26 -5.83 6.94
N ARG A 52 -0.55 -5.96 8.24
CA ARG A 52 0.04 -7.03 9.08
C ARG A 52 -0.64 -8.38 8.87
N CYS A 53 -1.32 -8.61 7.74
CA CYS A 53 -2.22 -9.76 7.63
C CYS A 53 -1.55 -11.06 7.17
N ASP A 54 -0.40 -11.06 6.49
CA ASP A 54 0.14 -12.34 5.95
C ASP A 54 1.67 -12.50 5.98
N LEU A 55 2.43 -11.48 6.41
CA LEU A 55 3.90 -11.61 6.46
C LEU A 55 4.39 -12.37 7.70
N ASP A 56 3.69 -12.26 8.84
CA ASP A 56 4.13 -12.86 10.11
C ASP A 56 3.99 -14.39 10.13
N VAL A 57 3.04 -14.95 9.38
CA VAL A 57 2.82 -16.41 9.32
C VAL A 57 3.74 -17.10 8.31
N ALA A 58 4.17 -16.38 7.26
CA ALA A 58 4.99 -16.96 6.19
C ALA A 58 6.49 -16.63 6.34
N GLN A 59 6.84 -15.55 7.02
CA GLN A 59 8.22 -15.08 7.13
C GLN A 59 8.79 -15.47 8.51
N VAL A 60 9.50 -16.59 8.56
CA VAL A 60 9.99 -17.16 9.83
C VAL A 60 11.19 -16.35 10.37
N SER A 61 11.87 -15.58 9.51
CA SER A 61 12.94 -14.65 9.90
C SER A 61 13.16 -13.52 8.87
N ASN A 62 13.92 -12.48 9.27
CA ASN A 62 14.31 -11.37 8.38
C ASN A 62 15.23 -11.78 7.22
N GLU A 63 15.80 -12.98 7.26
CA GLU A 63 16.67 -13.54 6.23
C GLU A 63 15.90 -14.37 5.21
N ASP A 64 14.61 -14.60 5.45
CA ASP A 64 13.75 -15.39 4.59
C ASP A 64 13.37 -14.57 3.34
N ARG A 65 14.19 -14.72 2.28
CA ARG A 65 13.97 -14.09 0.98
C ARG A 65 13.12 -14.95 0.03
N VAL A 66 12.47 -16.00 0.53
CA VAL A 66 11.67 -16.92 -0.29
C VAL A 66 10.25 -16.39 -0.43
N THR A 67 9.75 -16.32 -1.67
CA THR A 67 8.36 -15.95 -1.94
C THR A 67 7.41 -16.97 -1.27
N PRO A 68 6.38 -16.53 -0.50
CA PRO A 68 5.50 -17.39 0.32
C PRO A 68 4.78 -18.55 -0.39
N HIS A 69 4.92 -18.69 -1.71
CA HIS A 69 4.23 -19.72 -2.49
C HIS A 69 4.66 -21.16 -2.13
N ARG A 70 5.87 -21.37 -1.59
CA ARG A 70 6.39 -22.71 -1.28
C ARG A 70 5.85 -23.29 0.04
N ALA A 71 5.58 -22.44 1.04
CA ALA A 71 5.12 -22.86 2.36
C ALA A 71 3.69 -23.44 2.35
N ALA A 72 2.86 -23.07 1.37
CA ALA A 72 1.50 -23.58 1.24
C ALA A 72 1.41 -24.99 0.60
N LYS A 73 2.48 -25.50 -0.03
CA LYS A 73 2.44 -26.76 -0.79
C LYS A 73 2.82 -28.00 0.03
N GLU A 74 3.35 -27.82 1.24
CA GLU A 74 3.89 -28.90 2.08
C GLU A 74 3.02 -29.27 3.29
N ARG A 75 1.74 -28.86 3.30
CA ARG A 75 0.73 -29.35 4.25
C ARG A 75 -0.20 -30.38 3.62
#